data_AF-A0A9E3TXH7-F1
#
_entry.id   AF-A0A9E3TXH7-F1
#
_cell.length_a   1.000
_cell.length_b   1.000
_cell.length_c   1.000
_cell.angle_alpha   90.00
_cell.angle_beta   90.00
_cell.angle_gamma   90.00
#
_symmetry.space_group_name_H-M   'P 1'
#
loop_
_entity.id
_entity.type
_entity.pdbx_description
1 polymer ?
#
loop_
_entity_poly.entity_id
_entity_poly.type
_entity_poly.pdbx_seq_one_letter_code
_entity_poly.pdbx_strand_id
1 'polypeptide(L)'
;MARGWGVSGNYHEYAYGPKFDGKGDLWLTLNIDLGDERLNDEFHWRGWAMKVTPSGKLMPMCAGMRSPSGLGANAAGDMFVTDQQGDWIGTCSLHHLREGVFFGHPRSLKSAGLPESPLQEIAKFDVPSGLAWPEALARVPRLSPPAVWFPYKKAGQSATDVVVDDSDGRFGPFAGQLFIGEFRLAAMHRVFLEKVAGEYQGAVFPFRAGFASGVFRMCFGGDGQMYVGLTNRGWSSVGQASYGLQRLTWTGKTPFEILRMHACPDGFELVFTQPVDAVAAAAIDAYSLSSYTYLLHKPYGSEEVLTRDLSIDSVRVAADRRSVRLKVAGLRDGFVH
;
A
#
# COMPACT_ATOMS: atom_id res chain seq x y z
N MET A 1 -12.09 -16.08 20.63
CA MET A 1 -11.41 -16.54 19.39
C MET A 1 -12.46 -16.69 18.30
N ALA A 2 -12.20 -16.14 17.14
CA ALA A 2 -13.22 -15.77 16.19
C ALA A 2 -13.97 -16.94 15.55
N ARG A 3 -15.30 -16.87 15.60
CA ARG A 3 -16.26 -17.64 14.79
C ARG A 3 -17.06 -16.61 13.99
N GLY A 4 -17.35 -16.85 12.71
CA GLY A 4 -18.23 -15.96 11.94
C GLY A 4 -17.94 -15.82 10.43
N TRP A 5 -16.72 -16.11 9.97
CA TRP A 5 -16.39 -16.08 8.53
C TRP A 5 -16.10 -17.47 7.93
N GLY A 6 -15.71 -18.44 8.78
CA GLY A 6 -15.46 -19.85 8.43
C GLY A 6 -14.18 -20.11 7.64
N VAL A 7 -13.88 -21.39 7.40
CA VAL A 7 -12.68 -21.87 6.69
C VAL A 7 -13.10 -23.01 5.77
N SER A 8 -12.92 -22.86 4.45
CA SER A 8 -13.27 -23.90 3.47
C SER A 8 -12.15 -24.93 3.28
N GLY A 9 -10.93 -24.56 3.63
CA GLY A 9 -9.73 -25.35 3.33
C GLY A 9 -9.15 -25.06 1.95
N ASN A 10 -9.66 -24.06 1.23
CA ASN A 10 -9.04 -23.59 0.00
C ASN A 10 -7.66 -22.98 0.30
N TYR A 11 -6.66 -23.34 -0.53
CA TYR A 11 -5.25 -23.07 -0.29
C TYR A 11 -4.90 -21.58 -0.19
N HIS A 12 -5.74 -20.70 -0.72
CA HIS A 12 -5.51 -19.26 -0.78
C HIS A 12 -6.41 -18.47 0.19
N GLU A 13 -7.05 -19.13 1.17
CA GLU A 13 -7.93 -18.52 2.16
C GLU A 13 -7.20 -17.96 3.38
N TYR A 14 -6.20 -17.11 3.16
CA TYR A 14 -5.49 -16.51 4.27
C TYR A 14 -6.35 -15.50 5.02
N ALA A 15 -6.20 -15.48 6.34
CA ALA A 15 -6.62 -14.37 7.18
C ALA A 15 -5.37 -13.66 7.67
N TYR A 16 -5.28 -12.35 7.43
CA TYR A 16 -4.15 -11.55 7.87
C TYR A 16 -4.54 -10.66 9.05
N GLY A 17 -3.54 -10.38 9.89
CA GLY A 17 -3.72 -9.73 11.19
C GLY A 17 -3.94 -10.75 12.32
N PRO A 18 -4.64 -10.38 13.40
CA PRO A 18 -5.29 -9.08 13.57
C PRO A 18 -4.28 -7.97 13.94
N LYS A 19 -4.65 -6.70 13.70
CA LYS A 19 -3.89 -5.51 14.10
C LYS A 19 -4.84 -4.47 14.70
N PHE A 20 -4.39 -3.75 15.72
CA PHE A 20 -5.18 -2.67 16.31
C PHE A 20 -5.08 -1.39 15.50
N ASP A 21 -6.19 -0.66 15.40
CA ASP A 21 -6.19 0.74 14.98
C ASP A 21 -5.97 1.69 16.17
N GLY A 22 -5.92 3.00 15.90
CA GLY A 22 -5.74 4.01 16.95
C GLY A 22 -6.92 4.17 17.91
N LYS A 23 -8.07 3.51 17.65
CA LYS A 23 -9.27 3.52 18.49
C LYS A 23 -9.39 2.25 19.34
N GLY A 24 -8.46 1.31 19.17
CA GLY A 24 -8.47 0.02 19.85
C GLY A 24 -9.40 -1.00 19.21
N ASP A 25 -9.93 -0.74 18.01
CA ASP A 25 -10.62 -1.76 17.23
C ASP A 25 -9.58 -2.71 16.59
N LEU A 26 -9.88 -4.00 16.55
CA LEU A 26 -9.06 -5.01 15.88
C LEU A 26 -9.49 -5.14 14.42
N TRP A 27 -8.55 -5.08 13.50
CA TRP A 27 -8.78 -5.29 12.08
C TRP A 27 -8.18 -6.61 11.63
N LEU A 28 -8.87 -7.27 10.70
CA LEU A 28 -8.39 -8.44 9.96
C LEU A 28 -8.79 -8.31 8.50
N THR A 29 -8.00 -8.90 7.61
CA THR A 29 -8.34 -8.96 6.18
C THR A 29 -8.45 -10.42 5.76
N LEU A 30 -9.44 -10.68 4.90
CA LEU A 30 -9.76 -12.00 4.41
C LEU A 30 -9.41 -12.04 2.93
N ASN A 31 -8.45 -12.88 2.61
CA ASN A 31 -7.95 -13.08 1.27
C ASN A 31 -9.05 -13.61 0.35
N ILE A 32 -8.89 -13.40 -0.96
CA ILE A 32 -9.73 -14.07 -1.94
C ILE A 32 -9.22 -15.47 -2.21
N ASP A 33 -10.14 -16.42 -2.32
CA ASP A 33 -9.80 -17.80 -2.62
C ASP A 33 -9.44 -17.95 -4.10
N LEU A 34 -8.47 -18.81 -4.39
CA LEU A 34 -8.08 -19.18 -5.74
C LEU A 34 -8.53 -20.63 -5.98
N GLY A 35 -9.19 -20.93 -7.10
CA GLY A 35 -9.65 -22.29 -7.44
C GLY A 35 -11.16 -22.43 -7.63
N ASP A 36 -11.66 -23.67 -7.61
CA ASP A 36 -13.06 -24.02 -7.94
C ASP A 36 -14.04 -23.18 -7.11
N GLU A 37 -14.85 -22.39 -7.82
CA GLU A 37 -15.78 -21.43 -7.22
C GLU A 37 -16.79 -22.12 -6.28
N ARG A 38 -17.11 -23.39 -6.52
CA ARG A 38 -18.10 -24.18 -5.76
C ARG A 38 -17.72 -24.43 -4.31
N LEU A 39 -16.43 -24.42 -3.97
CA LEU A 39 -15.97 -24.58 -2.58
C LEU A 39 -16.09 -23.30 -1.76
N ASN A 40 -16.41 -22.17 -2.38
CA ASN A 40 -16.32 -20.85 -1.77
C ASN A 40 -17.69 -20.21 -1.49
N ASP A 41 -18.80 -20.82 -1.93
CA ASP A 41 -20.14 -20.26 -1.74
C ASP A 41 -20.66 -20.45 -0.29
N GLU A 42 -19.97 -21.24 0.53
CA GLU A 42 -20.32 -21.45 1.94
C GLU A 42 -19.67 -20.43 2.90
N PHE A 43 -18.70 -19.63 2.44
CA PHE A 43 -17.89 -18.78 3.31
C PHE A 43 -17.98 -17.31 2.93
N HIS A 44 -18.38 -16.48 3.89
CA HIS A 44 -18.62 -15.06 3.68
C HIS A 44 -17.34 -14.23 3.85
N TRP A 45 -17.38 -13.02 3.27
CA TRP A 45 -16.42 -11.94 3.47
C TRP A 45 -15.04 -12.15 2.82
N ARG A 46 -14.93 -12.98 1.77
CA ARG A 46 -13.68 -13.11 1.00
C ARG A 46 -13.36 -11.85 0.19
N GLY A 47 -12.13 -11.37 0.30
CA GLY A 47 -11.72 -10.06 -0.23
C GLY A 47 -12.21 -8.86 0.58
N TRP A 48 -12.51 -9.06 1.88
CA TRP A 48 -12.97 -8.00 2.80
C TRP A 48 -11.99 -7.69 3.91
N ALA A 49 -12.06 -6.45 4.40
CA ALA A 49 -11.53 -6.07 5.70
C ALA A 49 -12.67 -6.08 6.72
N MET A 50 -12.44 -6.76 7.84
CA MET A 50 -13.37 -6.84 8.95
C MET A 50 -12.78 -6.14 10.15
N LYS A 51 -13.66 -5.57 10.96
CA LYS A 51 -13.32 -4.89 12.21
C LYS A 51 -14.01 -5.55 13.38
N VAL A 52 -13.30 -5.71 14.50
CA VAL A 52 -13.81 -6.24 15.75
C VAL A 52 -13.67 -5.16 16.80
N THR A 53 -14.80 -4.68 17.29
CA THR A 53 -14.84 -3.66 18.36
C THR A 53 -14.30 -4.21 19.69
N PRO A 54 -13.95 -3.36 20.67
CA PRO A 54 -13.56 -3.79 22.01
C PRO A 54 -14.59 -4.71 22.70
N SER A 55 -15.88 -4.58 22.35
CA SER A 55 -16.94 -5.45 22.86
C SER A 55 -17.02 -6.81 22.14
N GLY A 56 -16.15 -7.07 21.17
CA GLY A 56 -16.10 -8.31 20.40
C GLY A 56 -17.06 -8.38 19.21
N LYS A 57 -17.75 -7.28 18.85
CA LYS A 57 -18.64 -7.25 17.67
C LYS A 57 -17.82 -7.20 16.39
N LEU A 58 -17.98 -8.21 15.53
CA LEU A 58 -17.42 -8.28 14.17
C LEU A 58 -18.28 -7.47 13.20
N MET A 59 -17.65 -6.64 12.36
CA MET A 59 -18.29 -5.76 11.39
C MET A 59 -17.54 -5.82 10.06
N PRO A 60 -18.22 -6.08 8.92
CA PRO A 60 -17.62 -5.90 7.61
C PRO A 60 -17.46 -4.40 7.31
N MET A 61 -16.29 -3.99 6.82
CA MET A 61 -15.98 -2.56 6.62
C MET A 61 -15.90 -2.20 5.13
N CYS A 62 -15.03 -2.89 4.40
CA CYS A 62 -14.78 -2.62 2.98
C CYS A 62 -14.36 -3.89 2.25
N ALA A 63 -14.43 -3.83 0.92
CA ALA A 63 -14.24 -4.98 0.04
C ALA A 63 -13.34 -4.64 -1.16
N GLY A 64 -13.11 -5.61 -2.03
CA GLY A 64 -12.39 -5.43 -3.29
C GLY A 64 -10.91 -5.73 -3.21
N MET A 65 -10.43 -6.37 -2.14
CA MET A 65 -9.05 -6.86 -2.04
C MET A 65 -8.91 -8.25 -2.66
N ARG A 66 -7.71 -8.56 -3.15
CA ARG A 66 -7.34 -9.88 -3.67
C ARG A 66 -6.50 -10.66 -2.67
N SER A 67 -5.29 -10.18 -2.41
CA SER A 67 -4.30 -10.78 -1.53
C SER A 67 -3.73 -9.77 -0.52
N PRO A 68 -4.55 -9.35 0.47
CA PRO A 68 -4.28 -8.24 1.39
C PRO A 68 -3.27 -8.58 2.51
N SER A 69 -2.02 -8.88 2.16
CA SER A 69 -1.03 -9.52 3.03
C SER A 69 -0.55 -8.66 4.22
N GLY A 70 -0.39 -7.35 4.01
CA GLY A 70 0.02 -6.41 5.04
C GLY A 70 -1.14 -5.64 5.63
N LEU A 71 -1.09 -5.40 6.94
CA LEU A 71 -2.11 -4.66 7.68
C LEU A 71 -1.41 -3.85 8.78
N GLY A 72 -1.72 -2.56 8.89
CA GLY A 72 -1.12 -1.70 9.90
C GLY A 72 -1.72 -0.30 9.94
N ALA A 73 -1.62 0.36 11.09
CA ALA A 73 -2.04 1.74 11.26
C ALA A 73 -0.91 2.71 10.90
N ASN A 74 -1.27 3.92 10.44
CA ASN A 74 -0.34 5.05 10.41
C ASN A 74 -0.23 5.74 11.79
N ALA A 75 0.58 6.80 11.87
CA ALA A 75 0.78 7.54 13.12
C ALA A 75 -0.50 8.21 13.67
N ALA A 76 -1.50 8.45 12.82
CA ALA A 76 -2.81 8.98 13.23
C ALA A 76 -3.77 7.88 13.71
N GLY A 77 -3.37 6.61 13.58
CA GLY A 77 -4.20 5.46 13.92
C GLY A 77 -5.17 5.02 12.83
N ASP A 78 -5.10 5.61 11.63
CA ASP A 78 -5.90 5.20 10.46
C ASP A 78 -5.31 3.91 9.86
N MET A 79 -6.17 2.97 9.47
CA MET A 79 -5.75 1.63 9.03
C MET A 79 -5.47 1.53 7.54
N PHE A 80 -4.41 0.80 7.20
CA PHE A 80 -4.01 0.56 5.83
C PHE A 80 -3.76 -0.93 5.58
N VAL A 81 -3.95 -1.32 4.32
CA VAL A 81 -3.67 -2.67 3.83
C VAL A 81 -2.78 -2.60 2.60
N THR A 82 -1.82 -3.51 2.49
CA THR A 82 -1.15 -3.77 1.22
C THR A 82 -1.85 -4.90 0.49
N ASP A 83 -2.11 -4.71 -0.80
CA ASP A 83 -2.66 -5.76 -1.66
C ASP A 83 -1.61 -6.19 -2.68
N GLN A 84 -1.51 -7.50 -2.93
CA GLN A 84 -0.60 -8.04 -3.92
C GLN A 84 -1.26 -8.13 -5.28
N GLN A 85 -0.48 -7.76 -6.30
CA GLN A 85 -0.90 -7.82 -7.69
C GLN A 85 -1.44 -9.18 -8.11
N GLY A 86 -2.37 -9.15 -9.06
CA GLY A 86 -2.92 -10.31 -9.72
C GLY A 86 -4.13 -9.93 -10.55
N ASP A 87 -5.13 -10.80 -10.63
CA ASP A 87 -6.39 -10.45 -11.27
C ASP A 87 -7.04 -9.25 -10.57
N TRP A 88 -7.50 -8.28 -11.34
CA TRP A 88 -8.11 -7.01 -10.89
C TRP A 88 -7.20 -6.06 -10.12
N ILE A 89 -6.06 -6.52 -9.61
CA ILE A 89 -5.05 -5.73 -8.91
C ILE A 89 -3.82 -5.59 -9.82
N GLY A 90 -3.77 -4.51 -10.59
CA GLY A 90 -2.76 -4.30 -11.63
C GLY A 90 -1.31 -4.29 -11.11
N THR A 91 -1.07 -3.69 -9.96
CA THR A 91 0.22 -3.75 -9.28
C THR A 91 0.01 -3.74 -7.77
N CYS A 92 1.06 -4.01 -6.99
CA CYS A 92 0.90 -3.96 -5.53
C CYS A 92 0.49 -2.55 -5.11
N SER A 93 -0.32 -2.43 -4.07
CA SER A 93 -0.90 -1.14 -3.67
C SER A 93 -1.08 -1.03 -2.16
N LEU A 94 -1.14 0.20 -1.65
CA LEU A 94 -1.48 0.53 -0.26
C LEU A 94 -2.84 1.24 -0.24
N HIS A 95 -3.83 0.65 0.44
CA HIS A 95 -5.18 1.20 0.52
C HIS A 95 -5.50 1.66 1.94
N HIS A 96 -6.21 2.78 2.06
CA HIS A 96 -6.79 3.24 3.32
C HIS A 96 -8.12 2.53 3.60
N LEU A 97 -8.15 1.72 4.65
CA LEU A 97 -9.32 0.96 5.08
C LEU A 97 -10.34 1.86 5.77
N ARG A 98 -11.54 1.97 5.20
CA ARG A 98 -12.68 2.72 5.75
C ARG A 98 -13.99 2.12 5.29
N GLU A 99 -15.05 2.34 6.06
CA GLU A 99 -16.37 1.77 5.81
C GLU A 99 -16.93 2.15 4.42
N GLY A 100 -17.57 1.20 3.74
CA GLY A 100 -18.34 1.47 2.53
C GLY A 100 -17.50 1.73 1.28
N VAL A 101 -16.23 1.32 1.27
CA VAL A 101 -15.32 1.47 0.13
C VAL A 101 -15.07 0.14 -0.57
N PHE A 102 -14.93 0.20 -1.90
CA PHE A 102 -14.57 -0.90 -2.78
C PHE A 102 -13.19 -0.66 -3.42
N PHE A 103 -12.32 -1.66 -3.41
CA PHE A 103 -10.95 -1.56 -3.97
C PHE A 103 -10.77 -2.25 -5.33
N GLY A 104 -11.86 -2.74 -5.94
CA GLY A 104 -11.88 -3.12 -7.35
C GLY A 104 -12.09 -4.60 -7.64
N HIS A 105 -11.76 -5.52 -6.72
CA HIS A 105 -11.88 -6.95 -7.01
C HIS A 105 -13.34 -7.47 -6.96
N PRO A 106 -13.97 -7.85 -8.09
CA PRO A 106 -15.41 -8.13 -8.18
C PRO A 106 -15.85 -9.35 -7.37
N ARG A 107 -15.00 -10.38 -7.25
CA ARG A 107 -15.35 -11.59 -6.50
C ARG A 107 -15.65 -11.33 -5.01
N SER A 108 -15.18 -10.22 -4.44
CA SER A 108 -15.55 -9.82 -3.08
C SER A 108 -17.02 -9.39 -2.95
N LEU A 109 -17.68 -9.01 -4.04
CA LEU A 109 -19.08 -8.57 -4.05
C LEU A 109 -20.08 -9.70 -3.76
N LYS A 110 -19.64 -10.97 -3.79
CA LYS A 110 -20.48 -12.12 -3.39
C LYS A 110 -21.10 -11.95 -2.00
N SER A 111 -20.36 -11.34 -1.06
CA SER A 111 -20.85 -11.09 0.30
C SER A 111 -21.48 -9.71 0.48
N ALA A 112 -21.43 -8.84 -0.54
CA ALA A 112 -21.91 -7.47 -0.41
C ALA A 112 -23.44 -7.39 -0.25
N GLY A 113 -24.19 -8.42 -0.66
CA GLY A 113 -25.65 -8.49 -0.49
C GLY A 113 -26.12 -8.89 0.91
N LEU A 114 -25.21 -9.24 1.82
CA LEU A 114 -25.57 -9.65 3.18
C LEU A 114 -26.09 -8.46 4.01
N PRO A 115 -26.99 -8.66 4.99
CA PRO A 115 -27.61 -7.58 5.77
C PRO A 115 -26.62 -6.63 6.46
N GLU A 116 -25.45 -7.15 6.85
CA GLU A 116 -24.45 -6.40 7.60
C GLU A 116 -23.49 -5.61 6.71
N SER A 117 -23.53 -5.85 5.39
CA SER A 117 -22.62 -5.24 4.43
C SER A 117 -22.92 -3.74 4.25
N PRO A 118 -21.91 -2.85 4.37
CA PRO A 118 -22.05 -1.44 4.00
C PRO A 118 -22.02 -1.21 2.47
N LEU A 119 -21.94 -2.27 1.66
CA LEU A 119 -21.80 -2.23 0.20
C LEU A 119 -22.98 -2.87 -0.54
N GLN A 120 -24.14 -3.01 0.09
CA GLN A 120 -25.34 -3.62 -0.50
C GLN A 120 -25.73 -3.03 -1.86
N GLU A 121 -25.55 -1.72 -2.04
CA GLU A 121 -25.86 -1.01 -3.27
C GLU A 121 -25.06 -1.48 -4.50
N ILE A 122 -23.88 -2.07 -4.30
CA ILE A 122 -23.04 -2.61 -5.40
C ILE A 122 -23.02 -4.14 -5.44
N ALA A 123 -23.87 -4.82 -4.66
CA ALA A 123 -23.83 -6.28 -4.54
C ALA A 123 -24.05 -7.04 -5.85
N LYS A 124 -24.76 -6.43 -6.80
CA LYS A 124 -25.03 -6.98 -8.15
C LYS A 124 -24.34 -6.18 -9.26
N PHE A 125 -23.42 -5.28 -8.91
CA PHE A 125 -22.74 -4.47 -9.90
C PHE A 125 -21.75 -5.33 -10.69
N ASP A 126 -21.88 -5.31 -12.02
CA ASP A 126 -20.95 -5.99 -12.92
C ASP A 126 -19.74 -5.08 -13.17
N VAL A 127 -18.60 -5.42 -12.57
CA VAL A 127 -17.39 -4.60 -12.68
C VAL A 127 -16.80 -4.75 -14.08
N PRO A 128 -16.73 -3.66 -14.88
CA PRO A 128 -16.19 -3.72 -16.22
C PRO A 128 -14.69 -4.02 -16.19
N SER A 129 -14.24 -4.99 -17.00
CA SER A 129 -12.82 -5.31 -17.16
C SER A 129 -12.20 -4.44 -18.26
N GLY A 130 -10.96 -3.99 -18.04
CA GLY A 130 -10.15 -3.32 -19.05
C GLY A 130 -10.17 -1.79 -18.99
N LEU A 131 -10.70 -1.21 -17.92
CA LEU A 131 -10.72 0.24 -17.74
C LEU A 131 -9.40 0.74 -17.17
N ALA A 132 -8.89 1.86 -17.68
CA ALA A 132 -7.84 2.60 -16.99
C ALA A 132 -8.39 3.18 -15.67
N TRP A 133 -7.59 3.23 -14.61
CA TRP A 133 -8.07 3.63 -13.27
C TRP A 133 -8.84 4.96 -13.22
N PRO A 134 -8.40 6.06 -13.87
CA PRO A 134 -9.18 7.30 -13.92
C PRO A 134 -10.60 7.11 -14.48
N GLU A 135 -10.74 6.26 -15.50
CA GLU A 135 -12.05 5.93 -16.08
C GLU A 135 -12.86 5.03 -15.14
N ALA A 136 -12.20 4.06 -14.50
CA ALA A 136 -12.83 3.18 -13.53
C ALA A 136 -13.40 3.95 -12.33
N LEU A 137 -12.66 4.94 -11.82
CA LEU A 137 -13.10 5.80 -10.70
C LEU A 137 -14.39 6.57 -11.03
N ALA A 138 -14.59 6.94 -12.30
CA ALA A 138 -15.81 7.62 -12.74
C ALA A 138 -17.00 6.66 -12.95
N ARG A 139 -16.75 5.37 -13.18
CA ARG A 139 -17.76 4.40 -13.64
C ARG A 139 -18.14 3.34 -12.61
N VAL A 140 -17.25 3.00 -11.69
CA VAL A 140 -17.45 1.94 -10.70
C VAL A 140 -17.87 2.58 -9.37
N PRO A 141 -19.11 2.38 -8.90
CA PRO A 141 -19.56 2.98 -7.66
C PRO A 141 -18.73 2.48 -6.47
N ARG A 142 -18.49 3.38 -5.50
CA ARG A 142 -17.68 3.14 -4.28
C ARG A 142 -16.22 2.76 -4.53
N LEU A 143 -15.73 2.79 -5.77
CA LEU A 143 -14.32 2.53 -6.06
C LEU A 143 -13.46 3.63 -5.43
N SER A 144 -12.46 3.23 -4.64
CA SER A 144 -11.43 4.15 -4.10
C SER A 144 -10.09 3.83 -4.73
N PRO A 145 -9.29 4.85 -5.11
CA PRO A 145 -7.91 4.61 -5.51
C PRO A 145 -7.10 4.13 -4.28
N PRO A 146 -5.97 3.45 -4.51
CA PRO A 146 -4.95 3.31 -3.48
C PRO A 146 -4.37 4.66 -3.07
N ALA A 147 -3.90 4.74 -1.82
CA ALA A 147 -3.10 5.87 -1.38
C ALA A 147 -1.72 5.88 -2.04
N VAL A 148 -1.15 4.69 -2.28
CA VAL A 148 0.15 4.52 -2.95
C VAL A 148 0.09 3.30 -3.86
N TRP A 149 0.61 3.44 -5.07
CA TRP A 149 0.91 2.34 -5.97
C TRP A 149 2.36 1.92 -5.79
N PHE A 150 2.64 0.62 -5.86
CA PHE A 150 4.00 0.05 -5.80
C PHE A 150 4.39 -0.51 -7.17
N PRO A 151 5.03 0.30 -8.04
CA PRO A 151 5.20 -0.08 -9.44
C PRO A 151 6.01 -1.36 -9.60
N TYR A 152 5.52 -2.24 -10.48
CA TYR A 152 6.04 -3.60 -10.61
C TYR A 152 7.54 -3.60 -10.88
N LYS A 153 8.30 -4.41 -10.13
CA LYS A 153 9.78 -4.51 -10.13
C LYS A 153 10.53 -3.26 -9.66
N LYS A 154 9.94 -2.06 -9.74
CA LYS A 154 10.59 -0.79 -9.32
C LYS A 154 10.47 -0.57 -7.81
N ALA A 155 9.28 -0.77 -7.24
CA ALA A 155 9.01 -0.57 -5.82
C ALA A 155 8.02 -1.59 -5.22
N GLY A 156 7.78 -2.70 -5.91
CA GLY A 156 7.00 -3.82 -5.38
C GLY A 156 6.83 -4.95 -6.40
N GLN A 157 6.67 -6.17 -5.88
CA GLN A 157 6.18 -7.33 -6.64
C GLN A 157 5.30 -8.24 -5.78
N SER A 158 5.48 -8.18 -4.46
CA SER A 158 4.70 -8.91 -3.48
C SER A 158 4.79 -8.16 -2.15
N ALA A 159 4.05 -7.05 -2.06
CA ALA A 159 4.01 -6.22 -0.85
C ALA A 159 3.43 -7.01 0.33
N THR A 160 4.01 -6.81 1.51
CA THR A 160 3.64 -7.48 2.76
C THR A 160 3.43 -6.45 3.86
N ASP A 161 3.88 -6.71 5.09
CA ASP A 161 3.52 -5.99 6.32
C ASP A 161 3.62 -4.46 6.20
N VAL A 162 2.80 -3.78 7.01
CA VAL A 162 2.79 -2.32 7.14
C VAL A 162 3.14 -1.97 8.59
N VAL A 163 4.19 -1.18 8.79
CA VAL A 163 4.62 -0.75 10.12
C VAL A 163 4.93 0.73 10.10
N VAL A 164 4.32 1.50 11.00
CA VAL A 164 4.68 2.90 11.21
C VAL A 164 5.96 3.01 12.03
N ASP A 165 6.82 3.97 11.70
CA ASP A 165 7.94 4.38 12.55
C ASP A 165 7.44 5.21 13.74
N ASP A 166 7.16 4.53 14.85
CA ASP A 166 6.85 5.12 16.15
C ASP A 166 8.08 5.14 17.08
N SER A 167 9.28 5.02 16.52
CA SER A 167 10.52 4.96 17.28
C SER A 167 10.98 6.30 17.85
N ASP A 168 10.25 7.40 17.60
CA ASP A 168 10.63 8.78 17.96
C ASP A 168 12.07 9.14 17.54
N GLY A 169 12.46 8.73 16.34
CA GLY A 169 13.79 9.00 15.78
C GLY A 169 14.89 8.04 16.20
N ARG A 170 14.59 7.02 17.03
CA ARG A 170 15.54 5.94 17.38
C ARG A 170 15.86 5.04 16.18
N PHE A 171 15.08 5.15 15.10
CA PHE A 171 15.30 4.49 13.81
C PHE A 171 15.67 5.47 12.67
N GLY A 172 16.33 6.57 13.00
CA GLY A 172 16.75 7.56 12.02
C GLY A 172 15.67 8.61 11.71
N PRO A 173 15.78 9.35 10.59
CA PRO A 173 14.99 10.56 10.37
C PRO A 173 13.55 10.31 9.92
N PHE A 174 13.07 9.06 9.90
CA PHE A 174 11.86 8.64 9.20
C PHE A 174 10.62 8.50 10.10
N ALA A 175 10.68 9.00 11.33
CA ALA A 175 9.57 8.95 12.28
C ALA A 175 8.23 9.40 11.66
N GLY A 176 7.19 8.62 11.92
CA GLY A 176 5.83 8.80 11.41
C GLY A 176 5.57 8.24 10.01
N GLN A 177 6.58 7.76 9.29
CA GLN A 177 6.41 7.14 7.98
C GLN A 177 6.10 5.65 8.10
N LEU A 178 5.57 5.08 7.02
CA LEU A 178 5.32 3.65 6.94
C LEU A 178 6.52 2.94 6.34
N PHE A 179 6.83 1.76 6.85
CA PHE A 179 7.68 0.76 6.24
C PHE A 179 6.82 -0.37 5.70
N ILE A 180 7.10 -0.74 4.45
CA ILE A 180 6.37 -1.76 3.70
C ILE A 180 7.32 -2.89 3.39
N GLY A 181 6.95 -4.11 3.81
CA GLY A 181 7.72 -5.30 3.48
C GLY A 181 7.56 -5.66 2.00
N GLU A 182 8.61 -6.19 1.40
CA GLU A 182 8.58 -6.70 0.03
C GLU A 182 9.19 -8.11 -0.03
N PHE A 183 8.32 -9.07 -0.34
CA PHE A 183 8.64 -10.49 -0.26
C PHE A 183 9.55 -10.92 -1.41
N ARG A 184 9.15 -10.66 -2.66
CA ARG A 184 9.83 -11.20 -3.84
C ARG A 184 11.21 -10.56 -4.00
N LEU A 185 11.34 -9.25 -3.78
CA LEU A 185 12.63 -8.55 -3.87
C LEU A 185 13.51 -8.73 -2.62
N ALA A 186 13.03 -9.38 -1.56
CA ALA A 186 13.72 -9.47 -0.26
C ALA A 186 14.21 -8.08 0.20
N ALA A 187 13.27 -7.15 0.23
CA ALA A 187 13.50 -5.73 0.43
C ALA A 187 12.42 -5.11 1.33
N MET A 188 12.60 -3.82 1.59
CA MET A 188 11.71 -2.97 2.37
C MET A 188 11.66 -1.61 1.70
N HIS A 189 10.45 -1.07 1.62
CA HIS A 189 10.17 0.26 1.09
C HIS A 189 9.71 1.17 2.22
N ARG A 190 9.85 2.47 2.00
CA ARG A 190 9.37 3.51 2.89
C ARG A 190 8.28 4.28 2.17
N VAL A 191 7.20 4.59 2.87
CA VAL A 191 6.05 5.30 2.34
C VAL A 191 5.81 6.55 3.16
N PHE A 192 5.84 7.68 2.47
CA PHE A 192 5.35 8.95 2.99
C PHE A 192 3.87 9.09 2.60
N LEU A 193 3.02 9.41 3.58
CA LEU A 193 1.60 9.68 3.37
C LEU A 193 1.28 11.12 3.74
N GLU A 194 0.33 11.69 3.02
CA GLU A 194 -0.36 12.92 3.39
C GLU A 194 -1.88 12.76 3.16
N LYS A 195 -2.66 13.60 3.81
CA LYS A 195 -4.12 13.61 3.69
C LYS A 195 -4.55 14.93 3.06
N VAL A 196 -5.11 14.87 1.85
CA VAL A 196 -5.58 16.03 1.10
C VAL A 196 -7.08 15.91 0.90
N ALA A 197 -7.82 16.93 1.33
CA ALA A 197 -9.29 16.96 1.27
C ALA A 197 -9.97 15.70 1.86
N GLY A 198 -9.36 15.07 2.88
CA GLY A 198 -9.88 13.88 3.54
C GLY A 198 -9.41 12.54 2.96
N GLU A 199 -8.75 12.54 1.79
CA GLU A 199 -8.22 11.33 1.15
C GLU A 199 -6.71 11.20 1.32
N TYR A 200 -6.24 9.97 1.49
CA TYR A 200 -4.81 9.68 1.60
C TYR A 200 -4.18 9.49 0.24
N GLN A 201 -3.01 10.09 0.08
CA GLN A 201 -2.11 9.88 -1.05
C GLN A 201 -0.67 9.86 -0.54
N GLY A 202 0.28 9.46 -1.37
CA GLY A 202 1.67 9.42 -0.94
C GLY A 202 2.67 9.01 -2.00
N ALA A 203 3.91 8.85 -1.55
CA ALA A 203 5.05 8.42 -2.36
C ALA A 203 5.75 7.23 -1.71
N VAL A 204 6.24 6.31 -2.55
CA VAL A 204 7.08 5.19 -2.14
C VAL A 204 8.55 5.44 -2.48
N PHE A 205 9.43 5.11 -1.55
CA PHE A 205 10.88 5.17 -1.70
C PHE A 205 11.48 3.79 -1.42
N PRO A 206 12.35 3.24 -2.30
CA PRO A 206 13.21 2.12 -1.93
C PRO A 206 14.02 2.46 -0.69
N PHE A 207 14.09 1.55 0.29
CA PHE A 207 14.78 1.82 1.55
C PHE A 207 15.91 0.84 1.85
N ARG A 208 15.60 -0.45 2.03
CA ARG A 208 16.62 -1.46 2.34
C ARG A 208 16.39 -2.74 1.55
N ALA A 209 17.45 -3.26 0.95
CA ALA A 209 17.45 -4.55 0.26
C ALA A 209 18.54 -5.48 0.83
N GLY A 210 18.55 -6.72 0.36
CA GLY A 210 19.53 -7.73 0.74
C GLY A 210 19.17 -8.47 2.03
N PHE A 211 17.87 -8.58 2.34
CA PHE A 211 17.43 -9.50 3.38
C PHE A 211 17.67 -10.95 2.96
N ALA A 212 17.91 -11.83 3.94
CA ALA A 212 18.29 -13.21 3.67
C ALA A 212 17.19 -14.02 2.96
N SER A 213 15.94 -13.59 3.09
CA SER A 213 14.73 -14.21 2.50
C SER A 213 13.65 -13.14 2.31
N GLY A 214 12.48 -13.51 1.80
CA GLY A 214 11.39 -12.56 1.57
C GLY A 214 10.90 -11.91 2.86
N VAL A 215 10.77 -10.58 2.87
CA VAL A 215 10.27 -9.82 4.03
C VAL A 215 8.77 -10.05 4.15
N PHE A 216 8.32 -10.58 5.31
CA PHE A 216 6.93 -10.95 5.51
C PHE A 216 6.26 -10.28 6.71
N ARG A 217 6.96 -10.17 7.84
CA ARG A 217 6.46 -9.49 9.05
C ARG A 217 7.51 -8.58 9.64
N MET A 218 7.09 -7.45 10.19
CA MET A 218 7.97 -6.45 10.76
C MET A 218 7.40 -5.94 12.09
N CYS A 219 8.28 -5.51 12.98
CA CYS A 219 7.90 -4.72 14.14
C CYS A 219 9.09 -3.91 14.65
N PHE A 220 8.81 -2.80 15.34
CA PHE A 220 9.81 -2.13 16.16
C PHE A 220 9.91 -2.82 17.53
N GLY A 221 11.14 -3.04 18.00
CA GLY A 221 11.41 -3.44 19.37
C GLY A 221 11.37 -2.25 20.33
N GLY A 222 11.35 -2.52 21.63
CA GLY A 222 11.43 -1.48 22.66
C GLY A 222 12.73 -0.65 22.62
N ASP A 223 13.75 -1.15 21.93
CA ASP A 223 15.01 -0.45 21.65
C ASP A 223 14.95 0.48 20.41
N GLY A 224 13.77 0.61 19.79
CA GLY A 224 13.54 1.42 18.60
C GLY A 224 14.18 0.87 17.33
N GLN A 225 14.64 -0.39 17.33
CA GLN A 225 15.19 -1.05 16.14
C GLN A 225 14.16 -1.97 15.51
N MET A 226 14.29 -2.22 14.21
CA MET A 226 13.32 -3.04 13.49
C MET A 226 13.72 -4.51 13.47
N TYR A 227 12.76 -5.37 13.82
CA TYR A 227 12.85 -6.81 13.69
C TYR A 227 12.04 -7.25 12.46
N VAL A 228 12.65 -8.08 11.63
CA VAL A 228 12.17 -8.44 10.30
C VAL A 228 12.09 -9.97 10.20
N GLY A 229 10.87 -10.49 10.20
CA GLY A 229 10.54 -11.89 9.98
C GLY A 229 10.51 -12.21 8.49
N LEU A 230 11.23 -13.26 8.11
CA LEU A 230 11.50 -13.62 6.73
C LEU A 230 11.06 -15.03 6.41
N THR A 231 10.60 -15.26 5.18
CA THR A 231 10.25 -16.58 4.66
C THR A 231 10.28 -16.58 3.13
N ASN A 232 10.60 -17.72 2.53
CA ASN A 232 10.39 -18.00 1.10
C ASN A 232 9.48 -19.23 0.90
N ARG A 233 8.81 -19.68 1.96
CA ARG A 233 7.83 -20.76 1.84
C ARG A 233 6.65 -20.28 1.01
N GLY A 234 6.20 -21.11 0.07
CA GLY A 234 5.09 -20.82 -0.84
C GLY A 234 5.51 -20.14 -2.14
N TRP A 235 6.43 -19.18 -2.10
CA TRP A 235 6.89 -18.43 -3.28
C TRP A 235 8.38 -18.11 -3.22
N SER A 236 9.02 -17.99 -4.38
CA SER A 236 10.45 -17.67 -4.45
C SER A 236 10.71 -16.18 -4.14
N SER A 237 11.81 -15.89 -3.45
CA SER A 237 12.36 -14.55 -3.23
C SER A 237 13.78 -14.42 -3.78
N VAL A 238 14.28 -13.19 -3.94
CA VAL A 238 15.71 -12.94 -4.25
C VAL A 238 16.61 -13.44 -3.12
N GLY A 239 16.19 -13.26 -1.87
CA GLY A 239 16.84 -13.88 -0.72
C GLY A 239 16.69 -15.40 -0.75
N GLN A 240 17.78 -16.13 -0.53
CA GLN A 240 17.86 -17.59 -0.73
C GLN A 240 17.62 -18.42 0.55
N ALA A 241 17.69 -17.81 1.73
CA ALA A 241 17.41 -18.52 2.97
C ALA A 241 15.94 -18.94 3.02
N SER A 242 15.65 -20.10 3.61
CA SER A 242 14.26 -20.59 3.67
C SER A 242 13.36 -19.72 4.57
N TYR A 243 13.94 -19.13 5.61
CA TYR A 243 13.31 -18.28 6.60
C TYR A 243 14.36 -17.61 7.47
N GLY A 244 13.95 -16.65 8.30
CA GLY A 244 14.84 -16.06 9.29
C GLY A 244 14.17 -14.97 10.11
N LEU A 245 14.90 -14.52 11.11
CA LEU A 245 14.62 -13.28 11.85
C LEU A 245 15.87 -12.42 11.77
N GLN A 246 15.77 -11.26 11.14
CA GLN A 246 16.86 -10.29 11.08
C GLN A 246 16.51 -9.04 11.86
N ARG A 247 17.51 -8.45 12.50
CA ARG A 247 17.40 -7.12 13.11
C ARG A 247 18.04 -6.10 12.17
N LEU A 248 17.29 -5.07 11.79
CA LEU A 248 17.81 -3.90 11.12
C LEU A 248 18.08 -2.83 12.18
N THR A 249 19.34 -2.41 12.30
CA THR A 249 19.79 -1.47 13.32
C THR A 249 20.23 -0.16 12.68
N TRP A 250 19.72 0.94 13.22
CA TRP A 250 20.14 2.27 12.86
C TRP A 250 21.60 2.52 13.21
N THR A 251 22.36 3.05 12.26
CA THR A 251 23.81 3.26 12.43
C THR A 251 24.16 4.57 13.16
N GLY A 252 23.18 5.43 13.41
CA GLY A 252 23.40 6.79 13.89
C GLY A 252 23.78 7.80 12.79
N LYS A 253 23.96 7.36 11.53
CA LYS A 253 24.38 8.22 10.42
C LYS A 253 23.24 8.49 9.45
N THR A 254 22.67 9.69 9.52
CA THR A 254 21.63 10.16 8.59
C THR A 254 22.11 10.06 7.14
N PRO A 255 21.45 9.31 6.24
CA PRO A 255 21.78 9.32 4.80
C PRO A 255 21.27 10.60 4.15
N PHE A 256 21.72 10.90 2.92
CA PHE A 256 21.09 11.88 2.05
C PHE A 256 19.97 11.19 1.25
N GLU A 257 18.71 11.49 1.56
CA GLU A 257 17.51 10.90 0.96
C GLU A 257 16.39 11.93 0.83
N ILE A 258 15.41 11.64 -0.05
CA ILE A 258 14.11 12.29 -0.01
C ILE A 258 13.37 11.80 1.24
N LEU A 259 13.17 12.70 2.20
CA LEU A 259 12.38 12.47 3.38
C LEU A 259 10.89 12.49 3.04
N ARG A 260 10.38 13.53 2.38
CA ARG A 260 8.95 13.66 2.03
C ARG A 260 8.78 14.16 0.60
N MET A 261 7.64 13.84 0.00
CA MET A 261 7.19 14.39 -1.28
C MET A 261 5.74 14.83 -1.12
N HIS A 262 5.53 16.13 -1.02
CA HIS A 262 4.20 16.73 -0.90
C HIS A 262 3.65 17.07 -2.28
N ALA A 263 2.40 16.68 -2.55
CA ALA A 263 1.68 17.23 -3.68
C ALA A 263 1.27 18.68 -3.39
N CYS A 264 1.28 19.49 -4.42
CA CYS A 264 0.79 20.86 -4.38
C CYS A 264 0.02 21.14 -5.68
N PRO A 265 -0.76 22.23 -5.75
CA PRO A 265 -1.63 22.49 -6.90
C PRO A 265 -0.94 22.49 -8.28
N ASP A 266 0.34 22.86 -8.34
CA ASP A 266 1.11 22.97 -9.60
C ASP A 266 2.39 22.14 -9.63
N GLY A 267 2.52 21.08 -8.81
CA GLY A 267 3.73 20.24 -8.79
C GLY A 267 4.03 19.62 -7.43
N PHE A 268 5.30 19.34 -7.12
CA PHE A 268 5.70 18.66 -5.88
C PHE A 268 6.72 19.44 -5.05
N GLU A 269 6.63 19.33 -3.72
CA GLU A 269 7.71 19.75 -2.83
C GLU A 269 8.43 18.51 -2.29
N LEU A 270 9.72 18.40 -2.61
CA LEU A 270 10.61 17.37 -2.07
C LEU A 270 11.32 17.93 -0.84
N VAL A 271 11.25 17.21 0.27
CA VAL A 271 11.98 17.51 1.50
C VAL A 271 13.08 16.47 1.68
N PHE A 272 14.30 16.89 1.99
CA PHE A 272 15.48 16.03 2.11
C PHE A 272 15.92 15.87 3.56
N THR A 273 16.56 14.74 3.87
CA THR A 273 17.14 14.45 5.20
C THR A 273 18.37 15.31 5.51
N GLN A 274 19.02 15.86 4.48
CA GLN A 274 20.20 16.71 4.56
C GLN A 274 20.12 17.85 3.53
N PRO A 275 20.89 18.94 3.71
CA PRO A 275 20.99 20.02 2.72
C PRO A 275 21.43 19.50 1.33
N VAL A 276 20.73 19.92 0.27
CA VAL A 276 21.11 19.68 -1.12
C VAL A 276 22.22 20.63 -1.57
N ASP A 277 22.94 20.25 -2.63
CA ASP A 277 23.75 21.22 -3.37
C ASP A 277 22.81 22.18 -4.13
N ALA A 278 22.91 23.48 -3.83
CA ALA A 278 21.94 24.45 -4.31
C ALA A 278 22.02 24.68 -5.83
N VAL A 279 23.20 24.53 -6.44
CA VAL A 279 23.38 24.74 -7.88
C VAL A 279 22.86 23.53 -8.64
N ALA A 280 23.28 22.33 -8.24
CA ALA A 280 22.84 21.09 -8.87
C ALA A 280 21.32 20.88 -8.70
N ALA A 281 20.78 21.14 -7.51
CA ALA A 281 19.35 20.98 -7.24
C ALA A 281 18.48 22.09 -7.86
N ALA A 282 19.06 23.21 -8.33
CA ALA A 282 18.31 24.23 -9.07
C ALA A 282 18.25 23.94 -10.58
N ALA A 283 19.06 22.99 -11.08
CA ALA A 283 19.11 22.64 -12.48
C ALA A 283 17.87 21.83 -12.87
N ILE A 284 17.11 22.30 -13.87
CA ILE A 284 15.86 21.65 -14.32
C ILE A 284 16.14 20.25 -14.85
N ASP A 285 17.26 20.07 -15.55
CA ASP A 285 17.71 18.81 -16.15
C ASP A 285 18.24 17.79 -15.11
N ALA A 286 18.38 18.17 -13.84
CA ALA A 286 18.63 17.23 -12.74
C ALA A 286 17.40 16.36 -12.39
N TYR A 287 16.25 16.65 -13.00
CA TYR A 287 14.98 16.01 -12.70
C TYR A 287 14.32 15.48 -13.97
N SER A 288 13.70 14.30 -13.85
CA SER A 288 12.85 13.71 -14.88
C SER A 288 11.58 13.20 -14.22
N LEU A 289 10.43 13.43 -14.84
CA LEU A 289 9.15 12.99 -14.33
C LEU A 289 8.32 12.41 -15.47
N SER A 290 7.61 11.33 -15.18
CA SER A 290 6.61 10.78 -16.09
C SER A 290 5.34 10.52 -15.30
N SER A 291 4.26 10.21 -15.99
CA SER A 291 3.05 9.75 -15.34
C SER A 291 2.44 8.59 -16.10
N TYR A 292 1.75 7.72 -15.40
CA TYR A 292 1.10 6.53 -15.95
C TYR A 292 -0.03 6.07 -15.04
N THR A 293 -0.80 5.09 -15.50
CA THR A 293 -1.85 4.46 -14.70
C THR A 293 -1.87 2.96 -14.98
N TYR A 294 -2.78 2.23 -14.35
CA TYR A 294 -2.96 0.79 -14.52
C TYR A 294 -4.36 0.49 -15.02
N LEU A 295 -4.58 -0.76 -15.44
CA LEU A 295 -5.92 -1.26 -15.77
C LEU A 295 -6.57 -1.91 -14.54
N LEU A 296 -7.85 -1.62 -14.34
CA LEU A 296 -8.78 -2.43 -13.56
C LEU A 296 -9.33 -3.52 -14.49
N HIS A 297 -8.81 -4.74 -14.39
CA HIS A 297 -9.13 -5.79 -15.35
C HIS A 297 -8.89 -7.21 -14.82
N LYS A 298 -9.53 -8.20 -15.44
CA LYS A 298 -9.42 -9.61 -15.04
C LYS A 298 -8.02 -10.25 -15.21
N PRO A 299 -7.24 -9.95 -16.27
CA PRO A 299 -5.89 -10.52 -16.41
C PRO A 299 -4.96 -10.24 -15.22
N TYR A 300 -4.00 -11.12 -14.99
CA TYR A 300 -3.06 -11.00 -13.88
C TYR A 300 -2.10 -9.82 -14.08
N GLY A 301 -2.14 -8.86 -13.15
CA GLY A 301 -1.29 -7.68 -13.17
C GLY A 301 -1.59 -6.75 -14.35
N SER A 302 -0.98 -5.57 -14.36
CA SER A 302 -1.10 -4.59 -15.42
C SER A 302 0.27 -3.97 -15.65
N GLU A 303 0.64 -3.84 -16.93
CA GLU A 303 1.71 -2.93 -17.31
C GLU A 303 1.31 -1.49 -17.00
N GLU A 304 2.31 -0.60 -16.96
CA GLU A 304 2.07 0.84 -16.94
C GLU A 304 1.45 1.26 -18.27
N VAL A 305 0.27 1.87 -18.24
CA VAL A 305 -0.47 2.32 -19.44
C VAL A 305 -0.62 3.83 -19.45
N LEU A 306 -0.85 4.37 -20.65
CA LEU A 306 -1.03 5.81 -20.87
C LEU A 306 0.14 6.65 -20.35
N THR A 307 1.35 6.09 -20.44
CA THR A 307 2.59 6.73 -19.99
C THR A 307 2.87 8.01 -20.78
N ARG A 308 3.25 9.08 -20.08
CA ARG A 308 3.68 10.35 -20.67
C ARG A 308 4.79 10.97 -19.85
N ASP A 309 5.80 11.50 -20.51
CA ASP A 309 6.79 12.37 -19.87
C ASP A 309 6.15 13.71 -19.51
N LEU A 310 6.58 14.29 -18.40
CA LEU A 310 6.12 15.58 -17.90
C LEU A 310 7.26 16.59 -17.88
N SER A 311 6.94 17.85 -18.15
CA SER A 311 7.92 18.94 -18.11
C SER A 311 7.95 19.61 -16.75
N ILE A 312 9.16 19.94 -16.31
CA ILE A 312 9.40 20.73 -15.11
C ILE A 312 9.60 22.17 -15.56
N ASP A 313 8.63 23.02 -15.22
CA ASP A 313 8.61 24.42 -15.65
C ASP A 313 9.60 25.27 -14.85
N SER A 314 9.77 24.96 -13.56
CA SER A 314 10.71 25.65 -12.68
C SER A 314 11.08 24.82 -11.47
N VAL A 315 12.30 25.04 -10.98
CA VAL A 315 12.81 24.45 -9.75
C VAL A 315 13.23 25.55 -8.79
N ARG A 316 12.80 25.46 -7.52
CA ARG A 316 13.18 26.41 -6.47
C ARG A 316 13.70 25.68 -5.25
N VAL A 317 14.98 25.86 -4.95
CA VAL A 317 15.62 25.36 -3.73
C VAL A 317 15.31 26.32 -2.56
N ALA A 318 14.91 25.78 -1.41
CA ALA A 318 14.69 26.57 -0.21
C ALA A 318 16.00 27.10 0.39
N ALA A 319 15.91 28.17 1.18
CA ALA A 319 17.09 28.84 1.76
C ALA A 319 17.92 27.95 2.69
N ASP A 320 17.26 27.03 3.43
CA ASP A 320 17.93 26.04 4.28
C ASP A 320 18.50 24.85 3.48
N ARG A 321 18.25 24.82 2.16
CA ARG A 321 18.61 23.76 1.22
C ARG A 321 18.00 22.40 1.58
N ARG A 322 16.96 22.34 2.40
CA ARG A 322 16.31 21.08 2.79
C ARG A 322 15.04 20.79 2.02
N SER A 323 14.57 21.71 1.19
CA SER A 323 13.48 21.41 0.26
C SER A 323 13.70 21.97 -1.13
N VAL A 324 13.07 21.31 -2.11
CA VAL A 324 13.01 21.70 -3.50
C VAL A 324 11.56 21.71 -3.95
N ARG A 325 11.09 22.85 -4.43
CA ARG A 325 9.77 23.00 -5.07
C ARG A 325 9.93 22.80 -6.58
N LEU A 326 9.26 21.77 -7.09
CA LEU A 326 9.14 21.48 -8.53
C LEU A 326 7.77 21.98 -9.00
N LYS A 327 7.76 22.88 -9.98
CA LYS A 327 6.55 23.21 -10.74
C LYS A 327 6.50 22.30 -11.97
N VAL A 328 5.40 21.60 -12.15
CA VAL A 328 5.26 20.55 -13.16
C VAL A 328 4.04 20.85 -14.03
N ALA A 329 4.23 20.90 -15.34
CA ALA A 329 3.12 20.97 -16.28
C ALA A 329 2.63 19.57 -16.65
N GLY A 330 1.32 19.46 -16.88
CA GLY A 330 0.71 18.22 -17.37
C GLY A 330 0.45 17.16 -16.29
N LEU A 331 0.36 17.54 -15.01
CA LEU A 331 -0.17 16.65 -13.97
C LEU A 331 -1.58 16.16 -14.35
N ARG A 332 -1.89 14.91 -13.97
CA ARG A 332 -3.12 14.22 -14.37
C ARG A 332 -3.76 13.57 -13.16
N ASP A 333 -5.01 13.89 -12.89
CA ASP A 333 -5.77 13.29 -11.80
C ASP A 333 -5.99 11.78 -12.03
N GLY A 334 -5.87 10.98 -10.97
CA GLY A 334 -5.95 9.51 -11.02
C GLY A 334 -4.73 8.80 -11.64
N PHE A 335 -3.61 9.49 -11.85
CA PHE A 335 -2.35 8.92 -12.34
C PHE A 335 -1.30 8.85 -11.24
N VAL A 336 -0.32 7.96 -11.42
CA VAL A 336 0.95 7.99 -10.70
C VAL A 336 1.88 8.98 -11.39
N HIS A 337 2.65 9.73 -10.61
CA HIS A 337 3.68 10.68 -11.05
C HIS A 337 5.01 10.33 -10.40
#